data_AF-A0A4M3K1Z9-F1
#
_entry.id   AF-A0A4M3K1Z9-F1
#
_cell.length_a   1.000
_cell.length_b   1.000
_cell.length_c   1.000
_cell.angle_alpha   90.00
_cell.angle_beta   90.00
_cell.angle_gamma   90.00
#
_symmetry.space_group_name_H-M   'P 1'
#
loop_
_entity.id
_entity.type
_entity.pdbx_description
1 polymer ?
#
loop_
_entity_poly.entity_id
_entity_poly.type
_entity_poly.pdbx_seq_one_letter_code
_entity_poly.pdbx_strand_id
1 'polypeptide(L)'
;MGNNFDEIIYINLTDHISSSIERYKEGVIISNPLRWEISKYYKEEFELGKRALQIIKKELGIELPIDEAAFIALHFVNANLENNFQESYKITEIIMGIEKIIQDFYCTEFNQDSIDYYRFITHIKLFAHRLVENTTYCDDDDEDLLALMKNKYPREYECGEQVAMFIQTEYNYLLTSSELVYLMAHIRRLTKNLD
;
A
#
# COMPACT_ATOMS: atom_id res chain seq x y z
N MET A 1 4.88 -13.37 13.54
CA MET A 1 6.01 -12.56 13.02
C MET A 1 7.26 -12.93 13.80
N GLY A 2 8.29 -13.38 13.11
CA GLY A 2 9.60 -13.75 13.68
C GLY A 2 10.72 -12.95 13.01
N ASN A 3 10.47 -11.68 12.72
CA ASN A 3 11.44 -10.78 12.09
C ASN A 3 12.13 -9.96 13.20
N ASN A 4 13.44 -9.83 13.13
CA ASN A 4 14.17 -8.81 13.89
C ASN A 4 13.77 -7.46 13.31
N PHE A 5 12.97 -6.69 14.04
CA PHE A 5 12.73 -5.29 13.70
C PHE A 5 14.00 -4.48 14.02
N ASP A 6 14.26 -3.46 13.20
CA ASP A 6 15.31 -2.48 13.48
C ASP A 6 15.05 -1.83 14.85
N GLU A 7 16.11 -1.63 15.66
CA GLU A 7 16.02 -1.00 16.98
C GLU A 7 15.37 0.39 16.92
N ILE A 8 15.46 1.05 15.75
CA ILE A 8 14.82 2.34 15.45
C ILE A 8 13.30 2.28 15.65
N ILE A 9 12.64 1.13 15.46
CA ILE A 9 11.19 1.02 15.68
C ILE A 9 10.81 1.34 17.13
N TYR A 10 11.62 0.89 18.10
CA TYR A 10 11.34 1.10 19.51
C TYR A 10 11.37 2.59 19.86
N ILE A 11 12.31 3.32 19.28
CA ILE A 11 12.44 4.77 19.47
C ILE A 11 11.23 5.48 18.86
N ASN A 12 10.96 5.25 17.57
CA ASN A 12 9.92 5.96 16.84
C ASN A 12 8.51 5.65 17.39
N LEU A 13 8.23 4.40 17.74
CA LEU A 13 6.94 4.01 18.29
C LEU A 13 6.75 4.56 19.71
N THR A 14 7.80 4.60 20.53
CA THR A 14 7.71 5.18 21.88
C THR A 14 7.42 6.67 21.82
N ASP A 15 8.09 7.41 20.93
CA ASP A 15 7.86 8.84 20.73
C ASP A 15 6.43 9.11 20.23
N HIS A 16 5.95 8.33 19.26
CA HIS A 16 4.57 8.42 18.78
C HIS A 16 3.53 8.13 19.85
N ILE A 17 3.71 7.09 20.67
CA ILE A 17 2.79 6.78 21.77
C ILE A 17 2.79 7.90 22.81
N SER A 18 3.97 8.40 23.19
CA SER A 18 4.10 9.50 24.15
C SER A 18 3.35 10.74 23.69
N SER A 19 3.62 11.19 22.46
CA SER A 19 2.95 12.36 21.87
C SER A 19 1.45 12.15 21.66
N SER A 20 1.00 10.93 21.31
CA SER A 20 -0.43 10.61 21.18
C SER A 20 -1.17 10.69 22.52
N ILE A 21 -0.53 10.24 23.60
CA ILE A 21 -1.08 10.35 24.95
C ILE A 21 -1.14 11.80 25.42
N GLU A 22 -0.11 12.60 25.15
CA GLU A 22 -0.07 14.02 25.50
C GLU A 22 -1.20 14.78 24.80
N ARG A 23 -1.31 14.62 23.48
CA ARG A 23 -2.39 15.22 22.67
C ARG A 23 -3.78 14.81 23.16
N TYR A 24 -3.96 13.53 23.48
CA TYR A 24 -5.23 13.05 24.01
C TYR A 24 -5.62 13.74 25.33
N LYS A 25 -4.65 13.93 26.24
CA LYS A 25 -4.87 14.63 27.52
C LYS A 25 -5.20 16.11 27.33
N GLU A 26 -4.70 16.73 26.27
CA GLU A 26 -5.02 18.09 25.86
C GLU A 26 -6.38 18.20 25.14
N GLY A 27 -7.06 17.08 24.89
CA GLY A 27 -8.34 17.04 24.17
C GLY A 27 -8.19 17.12 22.64
N VAL A 28 -6.97 16.96 22.13
CA VAL A 28 -6.68 16.93 20.69
C VAL A 28 -6.85 15.51 20.17
N ILE A 29 -7.82 15.33 19.27
CA ILE A 29 -8.10 14.06 18.59
C ILE A 29 -7.61 14.16 17.15
N ILE A 30 -6.78 13.20 16.73
CA ILE A 30 -6.26 13.15 15.37
C ILE A 30 -6.92 12.00 14.62
N SER A 31 -7.34 12.30 13.40
CA SER A 31 -7.88 11.33 12.46
C SER A 31 -6.79 10.93 11.48
N ASN A 32 -6.80 9.66 11.09
CA ASN A 32 -5.96 9.16 10.03
C ASN A 32 -6.79 9.11 8.74
N PRO A 33 -6.49 9.94 7.72
CA PRO A 33 -7.30 10.01 6.51
C PRO A 33 -7.31 8.70 5.71
N LEU A 34 -6.30 7.85 5.90
CA LEU A 34 -6.14 6.55 5.22
C LEU A 34 -6.42 5.37 6.15
N ARG A 35 -7.13 5.56 7.27
CA ARG A 35 -7.37 4.50 8.27
C ARG A 35 -7.95 3.25 7.62
N TRP A 36 -8.95 3.41 6.75
CA TRP A 36 -9.64 2.30 6.12
C TRP A 36 -8.70 1.52 5.20
N GLU A 37 -7.92 2.22 4.42
CA GLU A 37 -6.98 1.67 3.45
C GLU A 37 -5.79 1.02 4.13
N ILE A 38 -5.27 1.62 5.20
CA ILE A 38 -4.24 1.01 6.04
C ILE A 38 -4.77 -0.28 6.67
N SER A 39 -5.99 -0.28 7.21
CA SER A 39 -6.60 -1.50 7.80
C SER A 39 -6.81 -2.62 6.78
N LYS A 40 -7.05 -2.25 5.52
CA LYS A 40 -7.28 -3.14 4.40
C LYS A 40 -5.98 -3.71 3.86
N TYR A 41 -5.00 -2.87 3.56
CA TYR A 41 -3.76 -3.28 2.93
C TYR A 41 -2.77 -3.87 3.95
N TYR A 42 -2.69 -3.33 5.15
CA TYR A 42 -1.76 -3.74 6.22
C TYR A 42 -2.53 -4.38 7.38
N LYS A 43 -3.34 -5.40 7.05
CA LYS A 43 -4.26 -6.04 8.00
C LYS A 43 -3.56 -6.57 9.24
N GLU A 44 -2.39 -7.19 9.08
CA GLU A 44 -1.63 -7.73 10.21
C GLU A 44 -1.09 -6.61 11.11
N GLU A 45 -0.50 -5.58 10.53
CA GLU A 45 0.06 -4.42 11.24
C GLU A 45 -1.03 -3.59 11.92
N PHE A 46 -2.20 -3.46 11.30
CA PHE A 46 -3.36 -2.78 11.89
C PHE A 46 -3.93 -3.54 13.09
N GLU A 47 -3.99 -4.87 13.03
CA GLU A 47 -4.36 -5.67 14.20
C GLU A 47 -3.32 -5.59 15.32
N LEU A 48 -2.02 -5.44 15.00
CA LEU A 48 -1.00 -5.12 16.00
C LEU A 48 -1.22 -3.73 16.61
N GLY A 49 -1.53 -2.72 15.81
CA GLY A 49 -1.89 -1.37 16.28
C GLY A 49 -3.07 -1.40 17.25
N LYS A 50 -4.14 -2.14 16.91
CA LYS A 50 -5.30 -2.32 17.80
C LYS A 50 -4.93 -2.97 19.12
N ARG A 51 -4.06 -3.99 19.10
CA ARG A 51 -3.55 -4.63 20.33
C ARG A 51 -2.73 -3.65 21.16
N ALA A 52 -1.92 -2.80 20.53
CA ALA A 52 -1.18 -1.74 21.24
C ALA A 52 -2.13 -0.78 21.95
N LEU A 53 -3.23 -0.35 21.31
CA LEU A 53 -4.24 0.49 21.96
C LEU A 53 -4.89 -0.21 23.16
N GLN A 54 -5.16 -1.52 23.07
CA GLN A 54 -5.68 -2.29 24.20
C GLN A 54 -4.71 -2.35 25.38
N ILE A 55 -3.41 -2.48 25.10
CA ILE A 55 -2.37 -2.44 26.13
C ILE A 55 -2.32 -1.05 26.79
N ILE A 56 -2.31 0.03 26.00
CA ILE A 56 -2.33 1.40 26.51
C ILE A 56 -3.55 1.64 27.42
N LYS A 57 -4.73 1.20 26.99
CA LYS A 57 -5.96 1.29 27.79
C LYS A 57 -5.86 0.53 29.10
N LYS A 58 -5.28 -0.68 29.07
CA LYS A 58 -5.14 -1.52 30.26
C LYS A 58 -4.12 -0.96 31.26
N GLU A 59 -2.96 -0.53 30.79
CA GLU A 59 -1.83 -0.15 31.65
C GLU A 59 -1.93 1.31 32.11
N LEU A 60 -2.52 2.20 31.29
CA LEU A 60 -2.56 3.65 31.56
C LEU A 60 -3.98 4.19 31.78
N GLY A 61 -5.02 3.40 31.52
CA GLY A 61 -6.41 3.85 31.62
C GLY A 61 -6.84 4.83 30.53
N ILE A 62 -6.04 4.99 29.47
CA ILE A 62 -6.27 5.95 28.37
C ILE A 62 -6.85 5.23 27.16
N GLU A 63 -8.00 5.68 26.67
CA GLU A 63 -8.65 5.12 25.48
C GLU A 63 -8.40 6.02 24.27
N LEU A 64 -7.27 5.76 23.61
CA LEU A 64 -6.91 6.42 22.34
C LEU A 64 -7.88 6.03 21.22
N PRO A 65 -8.13 6.93 20.24
CA PRO A 65 -9.00 6.65 19.11
C PRO A 65 -8.43 5.55 18.20
N ILE A 66 -9.31 4.85 17.49
CA ILE A 66 -8.93 3.75 16.58
C ILE A 66 -8.00 4.21 15.44
N ASP A 67 -8.03 5.49 15.10
CA ASP A 67 -7.13 6.12 14.13
C ASP A 67 -5.65 6.00 14.52
N GLU A 68 -5.33 5.96 15.82
CA GLU A 68 -3.95 5.71 16.29
C GLU A 68 -3.48 4.29 15.96
N ALA A 69 -4.39 3.33 15.80
CA ALA A 69 -4.01 1.99 15.34
C ALA A 69 -3.44 2.01 13.92
N ALA A 70 -3.91 2.93 13.06
CA ALA A 70 -3.37 3.08 11.70
C ALA A 70 -1.99 3.76 11.71
N PHE A 71 -1.75 4.75 12.57
CA PHE A 71 -0.41 5.33 12.73
C PHE A 71 0.58 4.31 13.29
N ILE A 72 0.19 3.55 14.31
CA ILE A 72 1.01 2.46 14.86
C ILE A 72 1.28 1.37 13.80
N ALA A 73 0.28 1.02 12.99
CA ALA A 73 0.48 0.06 11.90
C ALA A 73 1.60 0.49 10.94
N LEU A 74 1.62 1.78 10.56
CA LEU A 74 2.63 2.30 9.66
C LEU A 74 4.04 2.31 10.28
N HIS A 75 4.18 2.45 11.60
CA HIS A 75 5.49 2.23 12.26
C HIS A 75 6.01 0.81 12.02
N PHE A 76 5.14 -0.21 12.04
CA PHE A 76 5.54 -1.58 11.75
C PHE A 76 5.86 -1.80 10.26
N VAL A 77 5.08 -1.18 9.36
CA VAL A 77 5.33 -1.24 7.91
C VAL A 77 6.70 -0.62 7.58
N ASN A 78 6.97 0.56 8.14
CA ASN A 78 8.23 1.28 7.97
C ASN A 78 9.43 0.47 8.45
N ALA A 79 9.32 -0.17 9.62
CA ALA A 79 10.40 -0.99 10.16
C ALA A 79 10.71 -2.25 9.34
N ASN A 80 9.76 -2.72 8.53
CA ASN A 80 9.95 -3.88 7.65
C ASN A 80 10.54 -3.52 6.28
N LEU A 81 10.37 -2.27 5.83
CA LEU A 81 10.70 -1.81 4.48
C LEU A 81 11.71 -0.66 4.47
N GLU A 82 12.30 -0.31 5.62
CA GLU A 82 13.21 0.85 5.79
C GLU A 82 12.62 2.20 5.34
N ASN A 83 11.29 2.27 5.18
CA ASN A 83 10.57 3.47 4.73
C ASN A 83 10.35 4.47 5.87
N ASN A 84 10.20 5.75 5.51
CA ASN A 84 9.62 6.76 6.39
C ASN A 84 8.08 6.84 6.25
N PHE A 85 7.44 7.60 7.13
CA PHE A 85 5.98 7.76 7.13
C PHE A 85 5.42 8.32 5.83
N GLN A 86 6.07 9.31 5.22
CA GLN A 86 5.58 9.93 4.00
C GLN A 86 5.60 8.93 2.84
N GLU A 87 6.60 8.06 2.80
CA GLU A 87 6.72 7.00 1.79
C GLU A 87 5.62 5.96 1.94
N SER A 88 5.35 5.48 3.16
CA SER A 88 4.24 4.54 3.40
C SER A 88 2.86 5.11 3.05
N TYR A 89 2.65 6.42 3.27
CA TYR A 89 1.44 7.10 2.81
C TYR A 89 1.35 7.13 1.28
N LYS A 90 2.41 7.57 0.60
CA LYS A 90 2.46 7.59 -0.87
C LYS A 90 2.23 6.22 -1.47
N ILE A 91 2.87 5.18 -0.92
CA ILE A 91 2.66 3.79 -1.34
C ILE A 91 1.18 3.41 -1.21
N THR A 92 0.55 3.77 -0.09
CA THR A 92 -0.88 3.51 0.13
C THR A 92 -1.74 4.22 -0.91
N GLU A 93 -1.46 5.49 -1.20
CA GLU A 93 -2.19 6.27 -2.22
C GLU A 93 -2.01 5.70 -3.63
N ILE A 94 -0.81 5.25 -4.00
CA ILE A 94 -0.54 4.58 -5.28
C ILE A 94 -1.38 3.31 -5.39
N ILE A 95 -1.40 2.47 -4.35
CA ILE A 95 -2.20 1.23 -4.35
C ILE A 95 -3.68 1.55 -4.53
N MET A 96 -4.19 2.57 -3.83
CA MET A 96 -5.59 3.02 -3.94
C MET A 96 -5.92 3.48 -5.36
N GLY A 97 -5.06 4.33 -5.95
CA GLY A 97 -5.27 4.85 -7.30
C GLY A 97 -5.28 3.74 -8.34
N ILE A 98 -4.31 2.82 -8.28
CA ILE A 98 -4.24 1.66 -9.17
C ILE A 98 -5.48 0.78 -9.00
N GLU A 99 -5.84 0.42 -7.77
CA GLU A 99 -7.01 -0.41 -7.50
C GLU A 99 -8.28 0.25 -8.05
N LYS A 100 -8.45 1.56 -7.83
CA LYS A 100 -9.62 2.33 -8.28
C LYS A 100 -9.74 2.33 -9.81
N ILE A 101 -8.63 2.57 -10.52
CA ILE A 101 -8.61 2.54 -11.98
C ILE A 101 -9.05 1.17 -12.50
N ILE A 102 -8.54 0.09 -11.93
CA ILE A 102 -8.91 -1.26 -12.38
C ILE A 102 -10.38 -1.56 -12.05
N GLN A 103 -10.87 -1.18 -10.87
CA GLN A 103 -12.28 -1.34 -10.50
C GLN A 103 -13.23 -0.60 -11.44
N ASP A 104 -12.89 0.65 -11.78
CA ASP A 104 -13.70 1.49 -12.67
C ASP A 104 -13.65 0.96 -14.11
N PHE A 105 -12.48 0.52 -14.59
CA PHE A 105 -12.30 -0.02 -15.94
C PHE A 105 -13.09 -1.32 -16.15
N TYR A 106 -13.11 -2.22 -15.15
CA TYR A 106 -13.80 -3.51 -15.23
C TYR A 106 -15.23 -3.47 -14.66
N CYS A 107 -15.68 -2.32 -14.15
CA CYS A 107 -16.97 -2.15 -13.47
C CYS A 107 -17.22 -3.22 -12.38
N THR A 108 -16.20 -3.51 -11.56
CA THR A 108 -16.29 -4.53 -10.50
C THR A 108 -15.67 -4.05 -9.20
N GLU A 109 -16.07 -4.70 -8.11
CA GLU A 109 -15.33 -4.69 -6.85
C GLU A 109 -14.52 -5.98 -6.71
N PHE A 110 -13.43 -5.93 -5.93
CA PHE A 110 -12.59 -7.10 -5.67
C PHE A 110 -12.89 -7.71 -4.31
N ASN A 111 -12.96 -9.05 -4.27
CA ASN A 111 -13.06 -9.79 -3.02
C ASN A 111 -11.73 -9.72 -2.26
N GLN A 112 -11.72 -8.95 -1.17
CA GLN A 112 -10.54 -8.68 -0.34
C GLN A 112 -10.02 -9.91 0.41
N ASP A 113 -10.85 -10.94 0.58
CA ASP A 113 -10.47 -12.20 1.22
C ASP A 113 -9.92 -13.24 0.22
N SER A 114 -9.89 -12.92 -1.08
CA SER A 114 -9.38 -13.82 -2.10
C SER A 114 -7.85 -13.85 -2.17
N ILE A 115 -7.29 -15.01 -2.48
CA ILE A 115 -5.84 -15.19 -2.65
C ILE A 115 -5.30 -14.34 -3.81
N ASP A 116 -6.09 -14.21 -4.90
CA ASP A 116 -5.66 -13.42 -6.05
C ASP A 116 -5.60 -11.92 -5.72
N TYR A 117 -6.55 -11.42 -4.92
CA TYR A 117 -6.50 -10.06 -4.41
C TYR A 117 -5.31 -9.84 -3.46
N TYR A 118 -5.07 -10.75 -2.51
CA TYR A 118 -3.92 -10.66 -1.62
C TYR A 118 -2.60 -10.59 -2.40
N ARG A 119 -2.42 -11.48 -3.39
CA ARG A 119 -1.24 -11.47 -4.26
C ARG A 119 -1.12 -10.17 -5.04
N PHE A 120 -2.22 -9.69 -5.61
CA PHE A 120 -2.25 -8.42 -6.33
C PHE A 120 -1.74 -7.29 -5.44
N ILE A 121 -2.30 -7.13 -4.24
CA ILE A 121 -1.88 -6.08 -3.29
C ILE A 121 -0.41 -6.23 -2.89
N THR A 122 0.09 -7.44 -2.62
CA THR A 122 1.51 -7.65 -2.34
C THR A 122 2.40 -7.17 -3.48
N HIS A 123 2.03 -7.49 -4.72
CA HIS A 123 2.81 -7.12 -5.91
C HIS A 123 2.74 -5.62 -6.20
N ILE A 124 1.56 -5.00 -6.08
CA ILE A 124 1.41 -3.55 -6.23
C ILE A 124 2.14 -2.79 -5.12
N LYS A 125 2.16 -3.28 -3.89
CA LYS A 125 2.97 -2.70 -2.79
C LYS A 125 4.45 -2.64 -3.15
N LEU A 126 5.00 -3.74 -3.64
CA LEU A 126 6.41 -3.80 -4.04
C LEU A 126 6.70 -2.89 -5.24
N PHE A 127 5.76 -2.79 -6.17
CA PHE A 127 5.86 -1.86 -7.30
C PHE A 127 5.82 -0.40 -6.86
N ALA A 128 4.86 -0.02 -6.01
CA ALA A 128 4.73 1.33 -5.47
C ALA A 128 5.93 1.72 -4.61
N HIS A 129 6.49 0.78 -3.84
CA HIS A 129 7.70 0.99 -3.06
C HIS A 129 8.90 1.35 -3.95
N ARG A 130 9.17 0.57 -5.01
CA ARG A 130 10.24 0.89 -5.98
C ARG A 130 10.06 2.25 -6.65
N LEU A 131 8.82 2.60 -6.97
CA LEU A 131 8.49 3.89 -7.57
C LEU A 131 8.85 5.04 -6.62
N VAL A 132 8.52 4.90 -5.34
CA VAL A 132 8.81 5.91 -4.32
C VAL A 132 10.31 6.01 -4.03
N GLU A 133 11.05 4.90 -4.07
CA GLU A 133 12.52 4.89 -3.91
C GLU A 133 13.27 5.45 -5.14
N ASN A 134 12.58 5.75 -6.25
CA ASN A 134 13.18 6.14 -7.54
C ASN A 134 14.24 5.15 -8.05
N THR A 135 14.13 3.87 -7.67
CA THR A 135 14.97 2.82 -8.25
C THR A 135 14.37 2.41 -9.59
N THR A 136 14.57 3.22 -10.63
CA THR A 136 14.18 2.88 -11.99
C THR A 136 14.98 1.65 -12.44
N TYR A 137 14.27 0.64 -12.95
CA TYR A 137 14.90 -0.36 -13.80
C TYR A 137 15.24 0.31 -15.13
N CYS A 138 16.51 0.39 -15.48
CA CYS A 138 16.97 0.88 -16.78
C CYS A 138 16.92 -0.22 -17.88
N ASP A 139 16.32 -1.38 -17.59
CA ASP A 139 16.23 -2.50 -18.54
C ASP A 139 14.92 -2.40 -19.33
N ASP A 140 15.03 -1.79 -20.51
CA ASP A 140 13.95 -1.58 -21.49
C ASP A 140 13.88 -2.77 -22.48
N ASP A 141 14.05 -4.00 -21.97
CA ASP A 141 14.30 -5.20 -22.78
C ASP A 141 13.02 -5.96 -23.20
N ASP A 142 11.84 -5.54 -22.75
CA ASP A 142 10.58 -6.27 -22.94
C ASP A 142 9.62 -5.67 -24.00
N GLU A 143 10.08 -4.79 -24.90
CA GLU A 143 9.21 -4.21 -25.96
C GLU A 143 8.52 -5.28 -26.82
N ASP A 144 9.27 -6.32 -27.22
CA ASP A 144 8.74 -7.45 -27.99
C ASP A 144 7.66 -8.22 -27.20
N LEU A 145 7.90 -8.44 -25.91
CA LEU A 145 6.95 -9.12 -25.02
C LEU A 145 5.69 -8.27 -24.80
N LEU A 146 5.85 -6.96 -24.61
CA LEU A 146 4.75 -6.02 -24.50
C LEU A 146 3.90 -6.02 -25.77
N ALA A 147 4.51 -6.01 -26.96
CA ALA A 147 3.79 -6.09 -28.22
C ALA A 147 2.97 -7.40 -28.35
N LEU A 148 3.52 -8.54 -27.90
CA LEU A 148 2.80 -9.81 -27.85
C LEU A 148 1.62 -9.75 -26.88
N MET A 149 1.81 -9.18 -25.69
CA MET A 149 0.76 -9.05 -24.68
C MET A 149 -0.35 -8.10 -25.12
N LYS A 150 -0.02 -6.98 -25.75
CA LYS A 150 -0.97 -6.03 -26.34
C LYS A 150 -1.88 -6.70 -27.37
N ASN A 151 -1.31 -7.51 -28.24
CA ASN A 151 -2.08 -8.24 -29.25
C ASN A 151 -2.98 -9.32 -28.63
N LYS A 152 -2.50 -10.03 -27.62
CA LYS A 152 -3.22 -11.16 -27.02
C LYS A 152 -4.26 -10.74 -25.99
N TYR A 153 -3.98 -9.67 -25.26
CA TYR A 153 -4.70 -9.17 -24.09
C TYR A 153 -4.94 -7.65 -24.20
N PRO A 154 -5.67 -7.19 -25.24
CA PRO A 154 -5.81 -5.77 -25.53
C PRO A 154 -6.55 -5.01 -24.42
N ARG A 155 -7.50 -5.66 -23.74
CA ARG A 155 -8.28 -5.08 -22.64
C ARG A 155 -7.42 -4.85 -21.40
N GLU A 156 -6.57 -5.81 -21.05
CA GLU A 156 -5.60 -5.66 -19.96
C GLU A 156 -4.53 -4.62 -20.28
N TYR A 157 -4.11 -4.51 -21.55
CA TYR A 157 -3.18 -3.48 -21.99
C TYR A 157 -3.78 -2.09 -21.84
N GLU A 158 -5.03 -1.89 -22.28
CA GLU A 158 -5.75 -0.62 -22.15
C GLU A 158 -5.88 -0.20 -20.67
N CYS A 159 -6.21 -1.13 -19.77
CA CYS A 159 -6.25 -0.86 -18.34
C CYS A 159 -4.84 -0.52 -17.78
N GLY A 160 -3.81 -1.25 -18.22
CA GLY A 160 -2.42 -0.99 -17.85
C GLY A 160 -1.95 0.41 -18.28
N GLU A 161 -2.32 0.86 -19.47
CA GLU A 161 -2.01 2.20 -19.99
C GLU A 161 -2.70 3.30 -19.16
N GLN A 162 -3.94 3.09 -18.70
CA GLN A 162 -4.60 4.05 -17.80
C GLN A 162 -3.87 4.18 -16.46
N VAL A 163 -3.40 3.06 -15.92
CA VAL A 163 -2.55 3.07 -14.71
C VAL A 163 -1.22 3.77 -15.00
N ALA A 164 -0.55 3.47 -16.11
CA ALA A 164 0.70 4.12 -16.49
C ALA A 164 0.53 5.65 -16.60
N MET A 165 -0.58 6.11 -17.18
CA MET A 165 -0.87 7.53 -17.31
C MET A 165 -1.17 8.19 -15.95
N PHE A 166 -1.87 7.51 -15.05
CA PHE A 166 -2.05 7.96 -13.66
C PHE A 166 -0.70 8.13 -12.97
N ILE A 167 0.18 7.12 -13.05
CA ILE A 167 1.49 7.15 -12.43
C ILE A 167 2.36 8.28 -12.98
N GLN A 168 2.37 8.46 -14.31
CA GLN A 168 3.10 9.54 -14.96
C GLN A 168 2.58 10.93 -14.55
N THR A 169 1.26 11.09 -14.40
CA THR A 169 0.66 12.39 -14.10
C THR A 169 0.87 12.78 -12.64
N GLU A 170 0.62 11.86 -11.72
CA GLU A 170 0.61 12.15 -10.28
C GLU A 170 2.02 12.06 -9.66
N TYR A 171 2.89 11.22 -10.20
CA TYR A 171 4.21 10.93 -9.62
C TYR A 171 5.39 11.23 -10.55
N ASN A 172 5.13 11.74 -11.77
CA ASN A 172 6.15 12.06 -12.77
C ASN A 172 7.11 10.89 -13.07
N TYR A 173 6.56 9.68 -13.10
CA TYR A 173 7.31 8.45 -13.36
C TYR A 173 6.78 7.76 -14.62
N LEU A 174 7.67 7.52 -15.59
CA LEU A 174 7.34 6.83 -16.83
C LEU A 174 7.59 5.33 -16.65
N LEU A 175 6.53 4.52 -16.79
CA LEU A 175 6.68 3.06 -16.73
C LEU A 175 7.46 2.54 -17.93
N THR A 176 8.41 1.65 -17.68
CA THR A 176 9.11 0.92 -18.75
C THR A 176 8.22 -0.17 -19.35
N SER A 177 8.63 -0.71 -20.50
CA SER A 177 7.93 -1.85 -21.13
C SER A 177 7.81 -3.05 -20.18
N SER A 178 8.88 -3.33 -19.44
CA SER A 178 8.96 -4.42 -18.45
C SER A 178 7.98 -4.22 -17.28
N GLU A 179 7.85 -2.97 -16.79
CA GLU A 179 6.92 -2.63 -15.72
C GLU A 179 5.46 -2.69 -16.17
N LEU A 180 5.19 -2.27 -17.42
CA LEU A 180 3.86 -2.38 -17.99
C LEU A 180 3.45 -3.85 -18.21
N VAL A 181 4.36 -4.69 -18.70
CA VAL A 181 4.20 -6.15 -18.79
C VAL A 181 3.88 -6.75 -17.43
N TYR A 182 4.65 -6.38 -16.40
CA TYR A 182 4.45 -6.81 -15.02
C TYR A 182 3.05 -6.45 -14.52
N LEU A 183 2.64 -5.20 -14.69
CA LEU A 183 1.33 -4.71 -14.29
C LEU A 183 0.21 -5.46 -15.03
N MET A 184 0.32 -5.62 -16.35
CA MET A 184 -0.66 -6.35 -17.16
C MET A 184 -0.82 -7.79 -16.69
N ALA A 185 0.27 -8.47 -16.32
CA ALA A 185 0.20 -9.84 -15.81
C ALA A 185 -0.58 -9.91 -14.49
N HIS A 186 -0.42 -8.93 -13.60
CA HIS A 186 -1.15 -8.84 -12.34
C HIS A 186 -2.63 -8.46 -12.52
N ILE A 187 -2.92 -7.50 -13.41
CA ILE A 187 -4.30 -7.15 -13.79
C ILE A 187 -5.00 -8.38 -14.35
N ARG A 188 -4.40 -9.03 -15.35
CA ARG A 188 -4.97 -10.24 -15.97
C ARG A 188 -5.27 -11.34 -14.96
N ARG A 189 -4.39 -11.55 -13.98
CA ARG A 189 -4.62 -12.56 -12.95
C ARG A 189 -5.82 -12.20 -12.08
N LEU A 190 -5.91 -10.94 -11.67
CA LEU A 190 -6.99 -10.43 -10.84
C LEU A 190 -8.34 -10.48 -11.58
N THR A 191 -8.33 -10.24 -12.89
CA THR A 191 -9.54 -10.13 -13.73
C THR A 191 -9.86 -11.38 -14.53
N LYS A 192 -9.10 -12.48 -14.34
CA LYS A 192 -9.22 -13.71 -15.15
C LYS A 192 -10.63 -14.31 -15.20
N ASN A 193 -11.42 -14.11 -14.15
CA ASN A 193 -12.78 -14.64 -14.02
C ASN A 193 -13.87 -13.57 -14.17
N LEU A 194 -13.49 -12.36 -14.60
CA LEU A 194 -14.40 -11.28 -14.95
C LEU A 194 -14.58 -11.33 -16.47
N ASP A 195 -15.66 -11.97 -16.92
CA ASP A 195 -16.04 -11.97 -18.34
C ASP A 195 -16.59 -10.58 -18.73
#